data_AF-A0A7C0ULX0-F1
#
_entry.id   AF-A0A7C0ULX0-F1
#
_cell.length_a   1.000
_cell.length_b   1.000
_cell.length_c   1.000
_cell.angle_alpha   90.00
_cell.angle_beta   90.00
_cell.angle_gamma   90.00
#
_symmetry.space_group_name_H-M   'P 1'
#
loop_
_entity.id
_entity.type
_entity.pdbx_description
1 polymer ?
#
loop_
_entity_poly.entity_id
_entity_poly.type
_entity_poly.pdbx_seq_one_letter_code
_entity_poly.pdbx_strand_id
1 'polypeptide(L)'
;MKIFKKPKTFFWTNHAKAKMRFYGLSEQRVKRVIHTPKRIEQGIAPKTVAMLQTAGSKKHPYEIWVMIQDKKDKRKIISTWKYPGITKAGEPLPEGILMEMQDADLC
;
A
#
# COMPACT_ATOMS: atom_id res chain seq x y z
N MET A 1 -9.55 -31.70 -8.85
CA MET A 1 -8.14 -31.29 -8.66
C MET A 1 -8.08 -30.01 -7.84
N LYS A 2 -7.59 -30.03 -6.60
CA LYS A 2 -7.31 -28.81 -5.83
C LYS A 2 -5.91 -28.32 -6.21
N ILE A 3 -5.83 -27.26 -6.99
CA ILE A 3 -4.56 -26.61 -7.34
C ILE A 3 -4.13 -25.81 -6.11
N PHE A 4 -3.26 -26.39 -5.28
CA PHE A 4 -2.61 -25.67 -4.19
C PHE A 4 -1.57 -24.71 -4.79
N LYS A 5 -1.98 -23.46 -5.09
CA LYS A 5 -1.03 -22.41 -5.42
C LYS A 5 -0.25 -22.06 -4.15
N LYS A 6 1.08 -22.17 -4.19
CA LYS A 6 1.95 -21.71 -3.09
C LYS A 6 1.63 -20.24 -2.80
N PRO A 7 1.52 -19.83 -1.51
CA PRO A 7 1.31 -18.43 -1.18
C PRO A 7 2.49 -17.61 -1.70
N LYS A 8 2.19 -16.51 -2.41
CA LYS A 8 3.24 -15.60 -2.88
C LYS A 8 4.01 -15.05 -1.69
N THR A 9 5.33 -15.04 -1.79
CA THR A 9 6.18 -14.44 -0.77
C THR A 9 6.15 -12.92 -0.85
N PHE A 10 6.22 -12.24 0.29
CA PHE A 10 6.29 -10.78 0.34
C PHE A 10 7.75 -10.32 0.24
N PHE A 11 8.02 -9.40 -0.68
CA PHE A 11 9.31 -8.74 -0.81
C PHE A 11 9.17 -7.26 -0.43
N TRP A 12 9.85 -6.84 0.64
CA TRP A 12 9.81 -5.48 1.17
C TRP A 12 10.98 -4.66 0.64
N THR A 13 10.70 -3.57 -0.08
CA THR A 13 11.74 -2.62 -0.49
C THR A 13 12.29 -1.85 0.72
N ASN A 14 13.48 -1.27 0.57
CA ASN A 14 14.02 -0.35 1.59
C ASN A 14 13.12 0.88 1.76
N HIS A 15 12.53 1.37 0.67
CA HIS A 15 11.56 2.46 0.70
C HIS A 15 10.33 2.12 1.55
N ALA A 16 9.70 0.96 1.33
CA ALA A 16 8.58 0.51 2.16
C ALA A 16 8.97 0.39 3.64
N LYS A 17 10.14 -0.20 3.94
CA LYS A 17 10.63 -0.31 5.33
C LYS A 17 10.86 1.06 5.97
N ALA A 18 11.40 2.02 5.22
CA ALA A 18 11.62 3.39 5.70
C ALA A 18 10.30 4.09 6.01
N LYS A 19 9.33 4.05 5.10
CA LYS A 19 8.00 4.64 5.30
C LYS A 19 7.22 3.97 6.43
N MET A 20 7.35 2.64 6.58
CA MET A 20 6.78 1.93 7.73
C MET A 20 7.34 2.45 9.06
N ARG A 21 8.66 2.68 9.16
CA ARG A 21 9.27 3.29 10.35
C ARG A 21 8.75 4.71 10.57
N PHE A 22 8.70 5.51 9.52
CA PHE A 22 8.23 6.90 9.57
C PHE A 22 6.78 7.01 10.08
N TYR A 23 5.86 6.18 9.59
CA TYR A 23 4.44 6.21 9.98
C TYR A 23 4.10 5.30 11.17
N GLY A 24 5.08 4.59 11.75
CA GLY A 24 4.86 3.64 12.85
C GLY A 24 3.98 2.44 12.44
N LEU A 25 4.13 1.93 11.22
CA LEU A 25 3.37 0.80 10.69
C LEU A 25 4.12 -0.52 10.89
N SER A 26 3.46 -1.51 11.49
CA SER A 26 3.99 -2.87 11.58
C SER A 26 3.78 -3.66 10.29
N GLU A 27 4.62 -4.69 10.04
CA GLU A 27 4.42 -5.58 8.89
C GLU A 27 3.04 -6.23 8.89
N GLN A 28 2.54 -6.63 10.05
CA GLN A 28 1.22 -7.23 10.18
C GLN A 28 0.12 -6.27 9.75
N ARG A 29 0.25 -4.98 10.09
CA ARG A 29 -0.70 -3.95 9.68
C ARG A 29 -0.72 -3.81 8.15
N VAL A 30 0.45 -3.76 7.52
CA VAL A 30 0.57 -3.68 6.06
C VAL A 30 0.04 -4.95 5.38
N LYS A 31 0.38 -6.14 5.90
CA LYS A 31 -0.17 -7.42 5.42
C LYS A 31 -1.69 -7.42 5.50
N ARG A 32 -2.30 -6.88 6.57
CA ARG A 32 -3.76 -6.79 6.69
C ARG A 32 -4.40 -5.98 5.57
N VAL A 33 -3.81 -4.84 5.19
CA VAL A 33 -4.27 -4.03 4.05
C VAL A 33 -4.25 -4.85 2.76
N ILE A 34 -3.19 -5.64 2.55
CA ILE A 34 -3.04 -6.46 1.34
C ILE A 34 -4.04 -7.63 1.30
N HIS A 35 -4.33 -8.27 2.43
CA HIS A 35 -5.25 -9.41 2.48
C HIS A 35 -6.72 -9.00 2.48
N THR A 36 -7.04 -7.87 3.09
CA THR A 36 -8.42 -7.38 3.27
C THR A 36 -8.52 -5.88 2.91
N PRO A 37 -8.21 -5.50 1.65
CA PRO A 37 -8.28 -4.11 1.24
C PRO A 37 -9.73 -3.64 1.26
N LYS A 38 -9.94 -2.40 1.72
CA LYS A 38 -11.24 -1.73 1.62
C LYS A 38 -11.48 -1.19 0.22
N ARG A 39 -10.41 -0.70 -0.43
CA ARG A 39 -10.41 -0.20 -1.80
C ARG A 39 -9.11 -0.59 -2.50
N ILE A 40 -9.21 -0.82 -3.80
CA ILE A 40 -8.10 -1.16 -4.69
C ILE A 40 -8.14 -0.17 -5.84
N GLU A 41 -7.02 0.47 -6.11
CA GLU A 41 -6.85 1.47 -7.16
C GLU A 41 -5.66 1.12 -8.04
N GLN A 42 -5.70 1.60 -9.28
CA GLN A 42 -4.55 1.51 -10.16
C GLN A 42 -3.41 2.35 -9.57
N GLY A 43 -2.22 1.75 -9.43
CA GLY A 43 -1.06 2.51 -8.98
C GLY A 43 -0.55 3.44 -10.07
N ILE A 44 0.18 4.47 -9.66
CA ILE A 44 0.75 5.49 -10.56
C ILE A 44 1.78 4.86 -11.50
N ALA A 45 2.62 3.95 -10.99
CA ALA A 45 3.60 3.25 -11.79
C ALA A 45 2.97 2.08 -12.58
N PRO A 46 3.45 1.78 -13.81
CA PRO A 46 2.94 0.68 -14.61
C PRO A 46 2.98 -0.67 -13.86
N LYS A 47 1.90 -1.44 -13.95
CA LYS A 47 1.75 -2.77 -13.29
C LYS A 47 1.82 -2.71 -11.77
N THR A 48 1.54 -1.55 -11.17
CA THR A 48 1.38 -1.40 -9.73
C THR A 48 -0.09 -1.23 -9.36
N VAL A 49 -0.43 -1.64 -8.14
CA VAL A 49 -1.77 -1.54 -7.57
C VAL A 49 -1.63 -0.90 -6.21
N ALA A 50 -2.44 0.12 -5.95
CA ALA A 50 -2.57 0.73 -4.65
C ALA A 50 -3.76 0.07 -3.91
N MET A 51 -3.50 -0.41 -2.71
CA MET A 51 -4.52 -0.99 -1.83
C MET A 51 -4.63 -0.12 -0.58
N LEU A 52 -5.84 0.13 -0.11
CA LEU A 52 -6.02 0.90 1.12
C LEU A 52 -6.97 0.22 2.10
N GLN A 53 -6.81 0.56 3.37
CA GLN A 53 -7.74 0.22 4.43
C GLN A 53 -7.94 1.42 5.34
N THR A 54 -9.19 1.72 5.68
CA THR A 54 -9.52 2.71 6.71
C THR A 54 -9.25 2.12 8.10
N ALA A 55 -8.71 2.95 8.99
CA ALA A 55 -8.36 2.62 10.35
C ALA A 55 -8.58 3.83 11.26
N GLY A 56 -8.35 3.66 12.56
CA GLY A 56 -8.59 4.71 13.56
C GLY A 56 -10.00 4.65 14.16
N SER A 57 -10.40 5.75 14.79
CA SER A 57 -11.70 5.87 15.47
C SER A 57 -12.65 6.74 14.65
N LYS A 58 -13.94 6.75 15.01
CA LYS A 58 -14.92 7.64 14.37
C LYS A 58 -14.54 9.12 14.44
N LYS A 59 -13.84 9.55 15.50
CA LYS A 59 -13.38 10.93 15.70
C LYS A 59 -12.07 11.24 14.95
N HIS A 60 -11.21 10.24 14.76
CA HIS A 60 -9.92 10.40 14.09
C HIS A 60 -9.68 9.24 13.12
N PRO A 61 -10.41 9.20 11.99
CA PRO A 61 -10.17 8.21 10.96
C PRO A 61 -8.88 8.52 10.22
N TYR A 62 -8.20 7.48 9.76
CA TYR A 62 -7.06 7.59 8.85
C TYR A 62 -7.06 6.40 7.90
N GLU A 63 -6.42 6.58 6.75
CA GLU A 63 -6.23 5.53 5.78
C GLU A 63 -4.79 5.04 5.79
N ILE A 64 -4.65 3.74 5.58
CA ILE A 64 -3.35 3.12 5.35
C ILE A 64 -3.35 2.65 3.91
N TRP A 65 -2.42 3.19 3.14
CA TRP A 65 -2.24 2.89 1.73
C TRP A 65 -1.00 2.02 1.55
N VAL A 66 -1.06 1.06 0.64
CA VAL A 66 0.02 0.13 0.34
C VAL A 66 0.09 -0.03 -1.16
N MET A 67 1.24 0.33 -1.73
CA MET A 67 1.50 0.12 -3.14
C MET A 67 2.25 -1.20 -3.33
N ILE A 68 1.70 -2.06 -4.17
CA ILE A 68 2.29 -3.35 -4.50
C ILE A 68 2.50 -3.52 -6.00
N GLN A 69 3.44 -4.39 -6.33
CA GLN A 69 3.59 -4.95 -7.66
C GLN A 69 3.58 -6.47 -7.55
N ASP A 70 2.58 -7.08 -8.19
CA ASP A 70 2.50 -8.53 -8.29
C ASP A 70 3.46 -9.05 -9.37
N LYS A 71 4.38 -9.93 -8.97
CA LYS A 71 5.18 -10.76 -9.89
C LYS A 71 4.70 -12.21 -9.82
N LYS A 72 5.27 -13.09 -10.66
CA LYS A 72 4.89 -14.51 -10.73
C LYS A 72 4.99 -15.20 -9.35
N ASP A 73 6.14 -15.07 -8.68
CA ASP A 73 6.43 -15.82 -7.45
C ASP A 73 6.40 -14.98 -6.16
N LYS A 74 6.40 -13.65 -6.31
CA LYS A 74 6.50 -12.71 -5.20
C LYS A 74 5.61 -11.49 -5.39
N ARG A 75 5.19 -10.93 -4.26
CA ARG A 75 4.49 -9.65 -4.19
C ARG A 75 5.45 -8.61 -3.63
N LYS A 76 5.91 -7.69 -4.48
CA LYS A 76 6.81 -6.60 -4.11
C LYS A 76 5.98 -5.49 -3.47
N ILE A 77 6.29 -5.15 -2.22
CA ILE A 77 5.70 -4.01 -1.53
C ILE A 77 6.63 -2.83 -1.76
N ILE A 78 6.14 -1.84 -2.51
CA ILE A 78 6.93 -0.72 -3.00
C ILE A 78 6.95 0.40 -1.96
N SER A 79 5.78 0.80 -1.47
CA SER A 79 5.62 1.87 -0.48
C SER A 79 4.39 1.67 0.39
N THR A 80 4.37 2.36 1.53
CA THR A 80 3.28 2.36 2.52
C THR A 80 3.07 3.76 3.07
N TRP A 81 1.83 4.19 3.22
CA TRP A 81 1.50 5.56 3.57
C TRP A 81 0.39 5.59 4.62
N LYS A 82 0.39 6.63 5.47
CA LYS A 82 -0.71 6.91 6.39
C LYS A 82 -1.28 8.28 6.05
N TYR A 83 -2.55 8.32 5.68
CA TYR A 83 -3.26 9.55 5.34
C TYR A 83 -4.25 9.93 6.45
N PRO A 84 -4.19 11.13 7.03
CA PRO A 84 -5.16 11.58 8.01
C PRO A 84 -6.50 11.87 7.33
N GLY A 85 -7.54 11.09 7.66
CA GLY A 85 -8.87 11.20 7.05
C GLY A 85 -9.26 10.02 6.15
N ILE A 86 -10.32 10.22 5.39
CA ILE A 86 -10.89 9.25 4.44
C ILE A 86 -10.97 9.94 3.08
N THR A 87 -10.41 9.30 2.06
CA THR A 87 -10.44 9.82 0.68
C THR A 87 -11.70 9.34 -0.02
N LYS A 88 -12.28 10.19 -0.89
CA LYS A 88 -13.40 9.76 -1.73
C LYS A 88 -12.89 8.93 -2.90
N ALA A 89 -13.66 7.91 -3.28
CA ALA A 89 -13.31 7.08 -4.42
C ALA A 89 -13.36 7.93 -5.71
N GLY A 90 -12.29 7.89 -6.51
CA GLY A 90 -12.19 8.63 -7.77
C GLY A 90 -11.63 10.06 -7.64
N GLU A 91 -11.39 10.56 -6.43
CA GLU A 91 -10.53 11.74 -6.25
C GLU A 91 -9.06 11.31 -6.37
N PRO A 92 -8.22 12.09 -7.07
CA PRO A 92 -6.79 11.79 -7.17
C PRO A 92 -6.16 11.75 -5.77
N LEU A 93 -5.11 10.95 -5.63
CA LEU A 93 -4.32 10.94 -4.40
C LEU A 93 -3.89 12.39 -4.06
N PRO A 94 -3.89 12.78 -2.78
CA PRO A 94 -3.47 14.11 -2.36
C PRO A 94 -2.09 14.46 -2.93
N GLU A 95 -1.92 15.70 -3.41
CA GLU A 95 -0.69 16.15 -4.11
C GLU A 95 0.61 15.88 -3.34
N GLY A 96 0.58 16.00 -2.01
CA GLY A 96 1.76 15.68 -1.19
C GLY A 96 2.20 14.21 -1.30
N ILE A 97 1.27 13.29 -1.53
CA ILE A 97 1.58 11.86 -1.78
C ILE A 97 2.09 11.69 -3.21
N LEU A 98 1.52 12.40 -4.19
CA LEU A 98 1.97 12.36 -5.58
C LEU A 98 3.44 12.82 -5.72
N MET A 99 3.81 13.89 -5.02
CA MET A 99 5.20 14.38 -5.00
C MET A 99 6.17 13.37 -4.39
N GLU A 100 5.82 12.76 -3.25
CA GLU A 100 6.66 11.72 -2.64
C GLU A 100 6.82 10.46 -3.51
N MET A 101 5.85 10.19 -4.39
CA MET A 101 5.86 9.03 -5.27
C MET A 101 6.77 9.23 -6.49
N GLN A 102 6.86 10.44 -7.03
CA GLN A 102 7.76 10.76 -8.15
C GLN A 102 9.24 10.61 -7.76
N ASP A 103 9.59 10.94 -6.52
CA ASP A 103 10.95 10.77 -6.01
C ASP A 103 11.34 9.30 -5.81
N ALA A 104 10.36 8.40 -5.62
CA ALA A 104 10.61 6.98 -5.35
C ALA A 104 10.81 6.14 -6.63
N ASP A 105 10.29 6.59 -7.77
CA ASP A 105 10.51 5.95 -9.09
C ASP A 105 11.88 6.36 -9.71
N LEU A 106 12.64 7.25 -9.07
CA LEU A 106 13.99 7.71 -9.48
C LEU A 106 15.15 6.98 -8.78
N CYS A 107 14.91 5.90 -8.04
CA CYS A 107 15.96 5.07 -7.39
C CYS A 107 15.82 3.57 -7.68
#